data_AF-A0A948FCQ9-F1
#
_entry.id   AF-A0A948FCQ9-F1
#
_cell.length_a   1.000
_cell.length_b   1.000
_cell.length_c   1.000
_cell.angle_alpha   90.00
_cell.angle_beta   90.00
_cell.angle_gamma   90.00
#
_symmetry.space_group_name_H-M   'P 1'
#
loop_
_entity.id
_entity.type
_entity.pdbx_description
1 polymer ?
#
loop_
_entity_poly.entity_id
_entity_poly.type
_entity_poly.pdbx_seq_one_letter_code
_entity_poly.pdbx_strand_id
1 'polypeptide(L)'
;MFNQSTPPNKKSVFMISAIVTMIVVLWIFFSPMGLLKYYQIRKELNEVQAANQELSESNEKLRAEIDKLKNDPAFLEELARKEYGLIKKNEIIFQFTNKQKR
;
A
#
# COMPACT_ATOMS: atom_id res chain seq x y z
N MET A 1 62.74 -2.03 37.62
CA MET A 1 61.86 -0.98 37.07
C MET A 1 60.44 -1.52 37.13
N PHE A 2 59.72 -1.28 38.24
CA PHE A 2 58.39 -1.83 38.45
C PHE A 2 57.36 -0.72 38.24
N ASN A 3 56.61 -0.86 37.15
CA ASN A 3 55.48 -0.01 36.80
C ASN A 3 54.41 -0.11 37.91
N GLN A 4 54.24 0.98 38.67
CA GLN A 4 53.12 1.11 39.59
C GLN A 4 51.89 1.53 38.78
N SER A 5 51.07 0.56 38.40
CA SER A 5 49.71 0.82 37.94
C SER A 5 48.92 1.42 39.11
N THR A 6 48.79 2.74 39.09
CA THR A 6 47.97 3.51 40.03
C THR A 6 46.56 2.92 40.07
N PRO A 7 45.98 2.66 41.27
CA PRO A 7 44.64 2.09 41.37
C PRO A 7 43.64 3.05 40.71
N PRO A 8 42.71 2.54 39.89
CA PRO A 8 41.79 3.39 39.15
C PRO A 8 40.91 4.16 40.14
N ASN A 9 40.95 5.48 40.08
CA ASN A 9 40.08 6.34 40.86
C ASN A 9 38.61 6.06 40.46
N LYS A 10 37.75 5.78 41.44
CA LYS A 10 36.33 5.43 41.20
C LYS A 10 35.59 6.40 40.26
N LYS A 11 36.00 7.67 40.25
CA LYS A 11 35.48 8.71 39.33
C LYS A 11 35.87 8.48 37.87
N SER A 12 37.08 8.01 37.56
CA SER A 12 37.47 7.70 36.17
C SER A 12 36.80 6.43 35.67
N VAL A 13 36.65 5.41 36.52
CA VAL A 13 35.92 4.18 36.16
C VAL A 13 34.47 4.50 35.82
N PHE A 14 33.82 5.35 36.63
CA PHE A 14 32.46 5.82 36.34
C PHE A 14 32.41 6.64 35.04
N MET A 15 33.37 7.53 34.81
CA MET A 15 33.45 8.34 33.59
C MET A 15 33.66 7.49 32.34
N ILE A 16 34.55 6.50 32.40
CA ILE A 16 34.78 5.54 31.31
C ILE A 16 33.51 4.72 31.07
N SER A 17 32.86 4.22 32.12
CA SER A 17 31.59 3.50 31.99
C SER A 17 30.52 4.35 31.30
N ALA A 18 30.37 5.62 31.70
CA ALA A 18 29.41 6.54 31.08
C ALA A 18 29.71 6.79 29.59
N ILE A 19 31.00 6.94 29.23
CA ILE A 19 31.43 7.11 27.85
C ILE A 19 31.13 5.86 27.03
N VAL A 20 31.42 4.66 27.55
CA VAL A 20 31.10 3.40 26.84
C VAL A 20 29.59 3.25 26.65
N THR A 21 28.78 3.52 27.67
CA THR A 21 27.32 3.49 27.54
C THR A 21 26.84 4.49 26.49
N MET A 22 27.37 5.71 26.48
CA MET A 22 27.04 6.73 25.49
C MET A 22 27.35 6.26 24.06
N ILE A 23 28.53 5.65 23.86
CA ILE A 23 28.93 5.12 22.56
C ILE A 23 27.99 3.99 22.11
N VAL A 24 27.64 3.05 23.00
CA VAL A 24 26.71 1.95 22.69
C VAL A 24 25.33 2.48 22.31
N VAL A 25 24.82 3.47 23.05
CA VAL A 25 23.54 4.12 22.75
C VAL A 25 23.60 4.78 21.37
N LEU A 26 24.61 5.59 21.10
CA LEU A 26 24.81 6.22 19.79
C LEU A 26 24.91 5.18 18.68
N TRP A 27 25.57 4.05 18.91
CA TRP A 27 25.69 2.97 17.93
C TRP A 27 24.36 2.29 17.64
N ILE A 28 23.49 2.11 18.63
CA ILE A 28 22.12 1.58 18.44
C ILE A 28 21.27 2.56 17.64
N PHE A 29 21.41 3.87 17.88
CA PHE A 29 20.67 4.92 17.16
C PHE A 29 21.19 5.15 15.74
N PHE A 30 22.50 5.11 15.51
CA PHE A 30 23.14 5.29 14.19
C PHE A 30 23.32 3.99 13.40
N SER A 31 22.99 2.83 13.97
CA SER A 31 23.08 1.56 13.24
C SER A 31 22.14 1.58 12.02
N PRO A 32 22.60 1.14 10.83
CA PRO A 32 21.77 1.00 9.63
C PRO A 32 20.53 0.12 9.84
N MET A 33 20.54 -0.71 10.89
CA MET A 33 19.47 -1.61 11.29
C MET A 33 18.77 -1.15 12.58
N GLY A 34 18.82 0.16 12.87
CA GLY A 34 18.18 0.76 14.04
C GLY A 34 16.65 0.69 13.99
N LEU A 35 16.03 0.90 15.15
CA LEU A 35 14.57 0.83 15.35
C LEU A 35 13.77 1.70 14.37
N LEU A 36 14.33 2.85 13.95
CA LEU A 36 13.70 3.75 13.00
C LEU A 36 13.54 3.11 11.61
N LYS A 37 14.57 2.42 11.12
CA LYS A 37 14.52 1.74 9.81
C LYS A 37 13.55 0.57 9.85
N TYR A 38 13.51 -0.17 10.96
CA TYR A 38 12.52 -1.23 11.18
C TYR A 38 11.09 -0.68 11.10
N TYR A 39 10.83 0.47 11.76
CA TYR A 39 9.51 1.09 11.72
C TYR A 39 9.14 1.56 10.30
N GLN A 40 10.09 2.15 9.56
CA GLN A 40 9.88 2.56 8.16
C GLN A 40 9.55 1.36 7.26
N ILE A 41 10.35 0.29 7.33
CA ILE A 41 10.11 -0.93 6.52
C ILE A 41 8.76 -1.55 6.89
N ARG A 42 8.41 -1.57 8.17
CA ARG A 42 7.12 -2.10 8.62
C ARG A 42 5.94 -1.26 8.13
N LYS A 43 6.11 0.05 8.07
CA LYS A 43 5.11 0.96 7.49
C LYS A 43 4.95 0.72 5.99
N GLU A 44 6.06 0.64 5.26
CA GLU A 44 6.08 0.38 3.81
C GLU A 44 5.45 -0.98 3.48
N LEU A 45 5.74 -2.02 4.26
CA LEU A 45 5.09 -3.32 4.12
C LEU A 45 3.57 -3.24 4.30
N ASN A 46 3.10 -2.52 5.31
CA ASN A 46 1.67 -2.35 5.55
C ASN A 46 0.99 -1.60 4.40
N GLU A 47 1.62 -0.55 3.88
CA GLU A 47 1.11 0.22 2.73
C GLU A 47 1.02 -0.63 1.47
N VAL A 48 2.09 -1.38 1.15
CA VAL A 48 2.13 -2.28 0.00
C VAL A 48 1.09 -3.40 0.14
N GLN A 49 0.94 -3.95 1.34
CA GLN A 49 -0.03 -5.01 1.59
C GLN A 49 -1.47 -4.51 1.44
N ALA A 50 -1.78 -3.31 1.95
CA ALA A 50 -3.09 -2.68 1.78
C ALA A 50 -3.40 -2.43 0.30
N ALA A 51 -2.46 -1.85 -0.44
CA ALA A 51 -2.61 -1.62 -1.88
C ALA A 51 -2.82 -2.93 -2.66
N ASN A 52 -2.07 -3.98 -2.30
CA ASN A 52 -2.21 -5.29 -2.95
C ASN A 52 -3.58 -5.91 -2.66
N GLN A 53 -4.11 -5.74 -1.44
CA GLN A 53 -5.46 -6.21 -1.11
C GLN A 53 -6.52 -5.47 -1.92
N GLU A 54 -6.44 -4.15 -2.03
CA GLU A 54 -7.38 -3.34 -2.84
C GLU A 54 -7.34 -3.74 -4.33
N LEU A 55 -6.13 -3.95 -4.87
CA LEU A 55 -5.92 -4.45 -6.23
C LEU A 55 -6.48 -5.86 -6.42
N SER A 56 -6.34 -6.74 -5.43
CA SER A 56 -6.90 -8.09 -5.48
C SER A 56 -8.42 -8.06 -5.53
N GLU A 57 -9.07 -7.28 -4.66
CA GLU A 57 -10.52 -7.12 -4.64
C GLU A 57 -11.05 -6.51 -5.95
N SER A 58 -10.34 -5.53 -6.51
CA SER A 58 -10.68 -4.92 -7.79
C SER A 58 -10.55 -5.92 -8.94
N ASN A 59 -9.48 -6.73 -8.94
CA ASN A 59 -9.30 -7.80 -9.92
C ASN A 59 -10.40 -8.86 -9.84
N GLU A 60 -10.82 -9.25 -8.64
CA GLU A 60 -11.93 -10.21 -8.46
C GLU A 60 -13.24 -9.65 -9.03
N LYS A 61 -13.56 -8.39 -8.74
CA LYS A 61 -14.75 -7.71 -9.29
C LYS A 61 -14.71 -7.65 -10.82
N LEU A 62 -13.59 -7.22 -11.40
CA LEU A 62 -13.41 -7.13 -12.84
C LEU A 62 -13.51 -8.51 -13.50
N ARG A 63 -12.95 -9.55 -12.89
CA ARG A 63 -13.06 -10.93 -13.38
C ARG A 63 -14.51 -11.40 -13.38
N ALA A 64 -15.24 -11.15 -12.30
CA ALA A 64 -16.66 -11.48 -12.22
C ALA A 64 -17.50 -10.73 -13.27
N GLU A 65 -17.15 -9.47 -13.56
CA GLU A 65 -17.80 -8.69 -14.62
C GLU A 65 -17.48 -9.25 -16.01
N ILE A 66 -16.22 -9.57 -16.30
CA ILE A 66 -15.81 -10.22 -17.55
C ILE A 66 -16.55 -11.55 -17.74
N ASP A 67 -16.67 -12.35 -16.68
CA ASP A 67 -17.38 -13.62 -16.74
C ASP A 67 -18.87 -13.44 -17.03
N LYS A 68 -19.51 -12.41 -16.45
CA LYS A 68 -20.89 -12.04 -16.80
C LYS A 68 -21.00 -11.60 -18.24
N LEU A 69 -20.11 -10.73 -18.72
CA LEU A 69 -20.12 -10.25 -20.11
C LEU A 69 -19.92 -11.38 -21.12
N LYS A 70 -19.10 -12.39 -20.78
CA LYS A 70 -18.82 -13.52 -21.68
C LYS A 70 -19.90 -14.59 -21.65
N ASN A 71 -20.44 -14.90 -20.48
CA ASN A 71 -21.31 -16.06 -20.30
C ASN A 71 -22.80 -15.71 -20.19
N ASP A 72 -23.15 -14.42 -20.04
CA ASP A 72 -24.53 -13.93 -20.00
C ASP A 72 -24.80 -12.96 -21.17
N PRO A 73 -25.35 -13.47 -22.28
CA PRO A 73 -25.70 -12.65 -23.45
C PRO A 73 -26.75 -11.57 -23.14
N ALA A 74 -27.63 -11.79 -22.16
CA ALA A 74 -28.67 -10.83 -21.79
C ALA A 74 -28.05 -9.64 -21.05
N PHE A 75 -27.12 -9.90 -20.13
CA PHE A 75 -26.34 -8.86 -19.45
C PHE A 75 -25.51 -8.03 -20.45
N LEU A 76 -24.86 -8.69 -21.41
CA LEU A 76 -24.11 -8.02 -22.47
C LEU A 76 -25.01 -7.13 -23.36
N GLU A 77 -26.19 -7.62 -23.74
CA GLU A 77 -27.15 -6.89 -24.57
C GLU A 77 -27.74 -5.68 -23.82
N GLU A 78 -28.02 -5.82 -22.52
CA GLU A 78 -28.46 -4.72 -21.66
C GLU A 78 -27.37 -3.64 -21.54
N LEU A 79 -26.11 -4.02 -21.30
CA LEU A 79 -25.00 -3.08 -21.21
C LEU A 79 -24.76 -2.36 -22.55
N ALA A 80 -24.81 -3.09 -23.67
CA ALA A 80 -24.66 -2.53 -25.01
C ALA A 80 -25.75 -1.49 -25.33
N ARG A 81 -26.99 -1.73 -24.91
CA ARG A 81 -28.09 -0.75 -25.05
C ARG A 81 -27.96 0.43 -24.09
N LYS A 82 -27.59 0.22 -22.83
CA LYS A 82 -27.56 1.26 -21.80
C LYS A 82 -26.35 2.20 -21.92
N GLU A 83 -25.15 1.64 -22.03
CA GLU A 83 -23.90 2.43 -22.04
C GLU A 83 -23.56 2.95 -23.44
N TYR A 84 -23.85 2.16 -24.48
CA TYR A 84 -23.42 2.46 -25.84
C TYR A 84 -24.56 2.77 -26.80
N GLY A 85 -25.83 2.64 -26.39
CA GLY A 85 -27.00 2.88 -27.25
C GLY A 85 -27.06 1.96 -28.47
N LEU A 86 -26.37 0.81 -28.43
CA LEU A 86 -26.28 -0.12 -29.56
C LEU A 86 -27.61 -0.87 -29.73
N ILE A 87 -28.05 -1.00 -30.98
CA ILE A 87 -29.24 -1.75 -31.38
C ILE A 87 -28.86 -2.87 -32.34
N LYS A 88 -29.64 -3.96 -32.35
CA LYS A 88 -29.43 -5.04 -33.33
C LYS A 88 -29.71 -4.50 -34.74
N LYS A 89 -29.07 -5.10 -35.76
CA LYS A 89 -29.26 -4.71 -37.18
C LYS A 89 -30.72 -4.66 -37.64
N ASN A 90 -31.62 -5.38 -36.96
CA ASN A 90 -33.04 -5.48 -37.29
C ASN A 90 -33.96 -4.73 -36.32
N GLU A 91 -33.45 -3.83 -35.48
CA GLU A 91 -34.25 -3.04 -34.52
C GLU A 91 -34.48 -1.60 -35.02
N ILE A 92 -35.64 -1.02 -34.72
CA ILE A 92 -36.05 0.34 -35.12
C ILE A 92 -36.29 1.16 -33.85
N ILE A 93 -35.60 2.30 -33.72
CA ILE A 93 -35.78 3.22 -32.59
C ILE A 93 -36.93 4.19 -32.90
N PHE A 94 -37.96 4.19 -32.07
CA PHE A 94 -39.01 5.20 -32.11
C PHE A 94 -38.63 6.41 -31.25
N GLN A 95 -38.15 7.49 -31.86
CA GLN A 95 -37.95 8.76 -31.18
C GLN A 95 -39.24 9.58 -31.25
N PHE A 96 -39.92 9.73 -30.12
CA PHE A 96 -41.05 10.64 -30.01
C PHE A 96 -40.51 12.07 -29.89
N THR A 97 -40.41 12.78 -31.02
CA THR A 97 -40.24 14.24 -30.96
C THR A 97 -41.52 14.83 -30.39
N ASN A 98 -41.44 15.31 -29.15
CA ASN A 98 -42.50 16.14 -28.60
C ASN A 98 -42.44 17.46 -29.36
N LYS A 99 -43.11 17.54 -30.52
CA LYS A 99 -43.46 18.82 -31.12
C LYS A 99 -44.34 19.54 -30.10
N GLN A 100 -43.71 20.36 -29.27
CA GLN A 100 -44.40 21.34 -28.47
C GLN A 100 -45.26 22.17 -29.41
N LYS A 101 -46.56 21.89 -29.33
CA LYS A 101 -47.59 22.60 -30.05
C LYS A 101 -47.93 23.81 -29.20
N ARG A 102 -47.30 24.96 -29.46
CA ARG A 102 -47.89 26.30 -29.46
C ARG A 102 -46.86 27.39 -29.70
#